data_AF-A0A5A7NNM0-F1
#
_entry.id   AF-A0A5A7NNM0-F1
#
_cell.length_a   1.000
_cell.length_b   1.000
_cell.length_c   1.000
_cell.angle_alpha   90.00
_cell.angle_beta   90.00
_cell.angle_gamma   90.00
#
_symmetry.space_group_name_H-M   'P 1'
#
loop_
_entity.id
_entity.type
_entity.pdbx_description
1 polymer ?
#
loop_
_entity_poly.entity_id
_entity_poly.type
_entity_poly.pdbx_seq_one_letter_code
_entity_poly.pdbx_strand_id
1 'polypeptide(L)'
;MLEGATGVRPLGSALTLRTLERAAAMRTPELDATFVLSRILVKKTQDSGGDEPYLWVVGFKVDADTLRSGANPLIPTVEVHTFAGGPHFPNIRGSGSIGAGPHPVPIPAALGTRTFRLRPAFLDGTGWFDGFGGIVCLLWDQDEYAPRTSEEGRKEFERLVGTALTDLLNLLLHGDPGFDAALTTDAQGNLLPQPAGGLGLTARMRRLADPVGAANVARELAVRLKSSLLAPIEAAMETEADVDESFDDDDSLGVQAALFTTGQLQSLQPISLRFMDAGADYEVTGFASGDRVHRHSFISSVHSVQRQLVEMTPVDAKVCWFAPKTYQAMTFRQTTTTRFIVTNLSGTPVEQVRWLLDGRPLDGPSGTVGVTLEPAASMYRPPVVSVAAKYPGGGGTLAYTIEGPIMDLTNTAGDGVFHGTVQAVVRYEGDPPLDGHMDGPTLLERGYRLTTAFSVVTLEVLMGDDYRWDVQRCLGMVQDIDRKRIPVNWGRVKIIPGDPPPTWDSLQEVIRQEFLITQSLARHMPDETVGPDTDGARSPAERLRGLQALREEGLISADELKAVRARIIAQL
;
A
#
# COMPACT_ATOMS: atom_id res chain seq x y z
N MET A 1 25.25 -8.82 75.87
CA MET A 1 23.80 -8.85 76.19
C MET A 1 23.13 -8.00 75.14
N LEU A 2 22.87 -8.51 73.93
CA LEU A 2 21.76 -9.37 73.48
C LEU A 2 20.36 -8.75 73.67
N GLU A 3 19.62 -8.76 72.54
CA GLU A 3 18.18 -8.55 72.33
C GLU A 3 17.69 -7.09 72.15
N GLY A 4 16.95 -6.70 71.11
CA GLY A 4 16.39 -7.43 69.98
C GLY A 4 15.95 -6.46 68.87
N ALA A 5 16.29 -6.79 67.62
CA ALA A 5 15.85 -6.09 66.43
C ALA A 5 14.63 -6.81 65.85
N THR A 6 13.47 -6.18 65.88
CA THR A 6 12.29 -6.54 65.08
C THR A 6 11.81 -5.30 64.34
N GLY A 7 11.73 -5.40 63.01
CA GLY A 7 11.10 -4.34 62.20
C GLY A 7 11.75 -4.02 60.86
N VAL A 8 12.30 -4.99 60.14
CA VAL A 8 12.51 -4.83 58.68
C VAL A 8 11.37 -5.53 57.96
N ARG A 9 10.38 -4.76 57.51
CA ARG A 9 9.49 -5.19 56.42
C ARG A 9 10.24 -4.95 55.10
N PRO A 10 10.49 -5.97 54.26
CA PRO A 10 10.95 -5.72 52.91
C PRO A 10 9.76 -5.37 52.00
N LEU A 11 9.87 -4.18 51.40
CA LEU A 11 9.62 -3.91 49.98
C LEU A 11 8.36 -4.55 49.37
N GLY A 12 7.24 -3.84 49.52
CA GLY A 12 6.24 -3.81 48.47
C GLY A 12 6.79 -3.08 47.26
N SER A 13 7.41 -3.79 46.32
CA SER A 13 7.86 -3.21 45.04
C SER A 13 8.10 -4.25 43.93
N ALA A 14 7.47 -5.42 44.00
CA ALA A 14 7.58 -6.45 42.95
C ALA A 14 6.32 -6.59 42.06
N LEU A 15 5.19 -5.99 42.44
CA LEU A 15 3.93 -6.13 41.72
C LEU A 15 3.55 -4.94 40.82
N THR A 16 4.27 -3.82 40.89
CA THR A 16 3.93 -2.60 40.13
C THR A 16 4.84 -2.34 38.93
N LEU A 17 6.01 -2.99 38.85
CA LEU A 17 6.96 -2.80 37.73
C LEU A 17 6.73 -3.77 36.56
N ARG A 18 6.24 -4.99 36.81
CA ARG A 18 5.98 -5.96 35.73
C ARG A 18 4.76 -5.62 34.86
N THR A 19 3.88 -4.74 35.33
CA THR A 19 2.71 -4.26 34.58
C THR A 19 3.03 -3.02 33.74
N LEU A 20 4.10 -2.29 34.06
CA LEU A 20 4.51 -1.06 33.37
C LEU A 20 5.63 -1.29 32.33
N GLU A 21 6.37 -2.41 32.40
CA GLU A 21 7.50 -2.71 31.49
C GLU A 21 7.17 -3.67 30.33
N ARG A 22 5.93 -4.18 30.25
CA ARG A 22 5.46 -4.81 29.00
C ARG A 22 5.09 -3.68 28.06
N ALA A 23 6.05 -3.24 27.25
CA ALA A 23 5.82 -2.40 26.08
C ALA A 23 4.52 -2.86 25.41
N ALA A 24 3.46 -2.06 25.56
CA ALA A 24 2.21 -2.28 24.86
C ALA A 24 2.55 -2.01 23.40
N ALA A 25 3.02 -3.06 22.71
CA ALA A 25 3.20 -3.04 21.28
C ALA A 25 1.93 -2.44 20.69
N MET A 26 2.07 -1.51 19.73
CA MET A 26 0.90 -0.97 19.07
C MET A 26 0.09 -2.11 18.46
N ARG A 27 -1.23 -1.93 18.44
CA ARG A 27 -2.09 -2.79 17.64
C ARG A 27 -1.59 -2.77 16.20
N THR A 28 -1.84 -3.82 15.45
CA THR A 28 -1.65 -3.78 13.99
C THR A 28 -2.84 -3.04 13.37
N PRO A 29 -2.71 -2.42 12.18
CA PRO A 29 -3.88 -1.85 11.53
C PRO A 29 -4.91 -2.93 11.20
N GLU A 30 -6.19 -2.64 11.38
CA GLU A 30 -7.26 -3.49 10.85
C GLU A 30 -7.15 -3.59 9.32
N LEU A 31 -7.57 -4.71 8.75
CA LEU A 31 -7.45 -5.02 7.33
C LEU A 31 -8.80 -5.46 6.75
N ASP A 32 -9.29 -4.77 5.73
CA ASP A 32 -10.41 -5.24 4.90
C ASP A 32 -9.86 -6.27 3.91
N ALA A 33 -10.03 -7.56 4.24
CA ALA A 33 -9.56 -8.68 3.44
C ALA A 33 -10.60 -9.06 2.38
N THR A 34 -10.13 -9.37 1.18
CA THR A 34 -10.92 -9.78 0.01
C THR A 34 -10.30 -11.02 -0.61
N PHE A 35 -11.11 -12.06 -0.77
CA PHE A 35 -10.75 -13.32 -1.43
C PHE A 35 -11.65 -13.47 -2.65
N VAL A 36 -11.07 -13.74 -3.81
CA VAL A 36 -11.79 -13.88 -5.08
C VAL A 36 -11.35 -15.16 -5.76
N LEU A 37 -12.25 -16.11 -5.91
CA LEU A 37 -12.10 -17.25 -6.81
C LEU A 37 -12.68 -16.84 -8.16
N SER A 38 -11.86 -16.85 -9.21
CA SER A 38 -12.21 -16.26 -10.50
C SER A 38 -12.57 -17.31 -11.56
N ARG A 39 -11.98 -18.50 -11.48
CA ARG A 39 -12.25 -19.58 -12.45
C ARG A 39 -11.87 -20.95 -11.91
N ILE A 40 -12.50 -21.97 -12.47
CA ILE A 40 -12.04 -23.36 -12.43
C ILE A 40 -11.36 -23.68 -13.76
N LEU A 41 -10.23 -24.37 -13.69
CA LEU A 41 -9.58 -25.00 -14.83
C LEU A 41 -9.78 -26.51 -14.71
N VAL A 42 -10.58 -27.07 -15.60
CA VAL A 42 -10.73 -28.54 -15.71
C VAL A 42 -9.57 -29.05 -16.56
N LYS A 43 -8.58 -29.71 -15.96
CA LYS A 43 -7.40 -30.20 -16.68
C LYS A 43 -7.61 -31.60 -17.24
N LYS A 44 -8.36 -32.43 -16.52
CA LYS A 44 -8.70 -33.80 -16.87
C LYS A 44 -10.06 -34.14 -16.28
N THR A 45 -10.86 -34.86 -17.06
CA THR A 45 -12.06 -35.58 -16.62
C THR A 45 -12.09 -36.95 -17.28
N GLN A 46 -12.72 -37.93 -16.62
CA GLN A 46 -12.98 -39.24 -17.19
C GLN A 46 -14.26 -39.27 -18.02
N ASP A 47 -15.19 -38.32 -17.85
CA ASP A 47 -16.51 -38.46 -18.44
C ASP A 47 -16.59 -38.02 -19.90
N SER A 48 -17.10 -38.95 -20.71
CA SER A 48 -17.28 -38.76 -22.15
C SER A 48 -18.56 -37.97 -22.49
N GLY A 49 -19.48 -37.84 -21.53
CA GLY A 49 -20.69 -37.00 -21.58
C GLY A 49 -20.44 -35.54 -21.14
N GLY A 50 -19.42 -35.33 -20.32
CA GLY A 50 -18.92 -34.05 -19.86
C GLY A 50 -19.52 -33.61 -18.51
N ASP A 51 -18.68 -32.96 -17.71
CA ASP A 51 -18.89 -32.81 -16.26
C ASP A 51 -19.81 -31.67 -15.86
N GLU A 52 -20.46 -31.81 -14.69
CA GLU A 52 -21.18 -30.75 -14.00
C GLU A 52 -20.60 -30.44 -12.62
N PRO A 53 -19.47 -29.69 -12.53
CA PRO A 53 -18.85 -29.41 -11.25
C PRO A 53 -19.70 -28.44 -10.42
N TYR A 54 -20.03 -28.89 -9.21
CA TYR A 54 -20.64 -28.11 -8.15
C TYR A 54 -19.55 -27.57 -7.22
N LEU A 55 -19.49 -26.24 -7.08
CA LEU A 55 -18.54 -25.58 -6.19
C LEU A 55 -19.28 -24.88 -5.05
N TRP A 56 -18.98 -25.30 -3.82
CA TRP A 56 -19.45 -24.62 -2.60
C TRP A 56 -18.29 -23.94 -1.89
N VAL A 57 -18.49 -22.67 -1.54
CA VAL A 57 -17.42 -21.78 -1.07
C VAL A 57 -17.79 -21.14 0.25
N VAL A 58 -16.89 -21.23 1.23
CA VAL A 58 -17.01 -20.60 2.54
C VAL A 58 -15.79 -19.72 2.79
N GLY A 59 -16.03 -18.45 3.15
CA GLY A 59 -15.01 -17.59 3.71
C GLY A 59 -15.03 -17.65 5.23
N PHE A 60 -13.86 -17.60 5.86
CA PHE A 60 -13.74 -17.53 7.31
C PHE A 60 -12.60 -16.60 7.73
N LYS A 61 -12.68 -16.10 8.96
CA LYS A 61 -11.62 -15.33 9.60
C LYS A 61 -11.36 -15.83 11.01
N VAL A 62 -10.14 -15.58 11.49
CA VAL A 62 -9.76 -15.70 12.89
C VAL A 62 -9.04 -14.42 13.30
N ASP A 63 -9.69 -13.65 14.14
CA ASP A 63 -9.34 -12.30 14.57
C ASP A 63 -10.00 -11.96 15.92
N ALA A 64 -9.95 -10.71 16.38
CA ALA A 64 -10.53 -10.29 17.66
C ALA A 64 -12.04 -10.53 17.79
N ASP A 65 -12.82 -10.41 16.72
CA ASP A 65 -14.28 -10.64 16.79
C ASP A 65 -14.58 -12.12 17.00
N THR A 66 -13.77 -12.98 16.37
CA THR A 66 -13.91 -14.43 16.49
C THR A 66 -13.26 -14.98 17.75
N LEU A 67 -12.23 -14.33 18.28
CA LEU A 67 -11.54 -14.74 19.50
C LEU A 67 -12.21 -14.10 20.71
N ARG A 68 -13.17 -14.80 21.33
CA ARG A 68 -13.79 -14.30 22.55
C ARG A 68 -12.85 -14.46 23.74
N SER A 69 -12.34 -13.35 24.29
CA SER A 69 -11.57 -13.37 25.53
C SER A 69 -12.51 -13.55 26.73
N GLY A 70 -12.45 -14.71 27.38
CA GLY A 70 -13.16 -14.97 28.63
C GLY A 70 -12.50 -16.11 29.39
N ALA A 71 -11.42 -15.79 30.11
CA ALA A 71 -10.77 -16.63 31.13
C ALA A 71 -10.71 -18.15 30.83
N ASN A 72 -10.24 -18.52 29.64
CA ASN A 72 -10.09 -19.91 29.19
C ASN A 72 -11.42 -20.70 29.06
N PRO A 73 -11.67 -21.35 27.90
CA PRO A 73 -10.84 -21.45 26.69
C PRO A 73 -11.08 -20.32 25.67
N LEU A 74 -10.08 -20.05 24.81
CA LEU A 74 -10.21 -19.19 23.62
C LEU A 74 -11.07 -19.92 22.59
N ILE A 75 -12.36 -19.64 22.56
CA ILE A 75 -13.27 -20.29 21.61
C ILE A 75 -13.37 -19.40 20.36
N PRO A 76 -12.82 -19.83 19.20
CA PRO A 76 -13.05 -19.14 17.94
C PRO A 76 -14.53 -19.29 17.59
N THR A 77 -15.25 -18.19 17.45
CA THR A 77 -16.58 -18.18 16.84
C THR A 77 -16.43 -17.82 15.38
N VAL A 78 -16.68 -18.77 14.48
CA VAL A 78 -16.56 -18.52 13.03
C VAL A 78 -17.81 -17.82 12.52
N GLU A 79 -17.62 -16.67 11.87
CA GLU A 79 -18.64 -16.08 11.01
C GLU A 79 -18.54 -16.74 9.63
N VAL A 80 -19.49 -17.64 9.33
CA VAL A 80 -19.59 -18.28 8.03
C VAL A 80 -20.48 -17.43 7.13
N HIS A 81 -19.89 -16.86 6.08
CA HIS A 81 -20.65 -16.21 5.02
C HIS A 81 -20.83 -17.18 3.85
N THR A 82 -22.01 -17.77 3.76
CA THR A 82 -22.50 -18.44 2.57
C THR A 82 -23.50 -17.51 1.87
N PHE A 83 -23.53 -17.51 0.54
CA PHE A 83 -24.52 -16.72 -0.19
C PHE A 83 -25.76 -17.57 -0.45
N ALA A 84 -26.85 -17.27 0.24
CA ALA A 84 -28.18 -17.74 -0.11
C ALA A 84 -28.87 -16.65 -0.96
N GLY A 85 -29.13 -16.92 -2.25
CA GLY A 85 -29.96 -16.01 -3.06
C GLY A 85 -29.61 -15.82 -4.55
N GLY A 86 -28.72 -16.61 -5.15
CA GLY A 86 -28.60 -16.69 -6.62
C GLY A 86 -29.64 -17.65 -7.19
N PRO A 87 -30.09 -17.50 -8.46
CA PRO A 87 -31.03 -18.45 -9.06
C PRO A 87 -30.49 -19.88 -8.93
N HIS A 88 -31.39 -20.80 -8.56
CA HIS A 88 -31.23 -22.23 -8.31
C HIS A 88 -30.42 -23.01 -9.35
N PHE A 89 -29.10 -22.80 -9.42
CA PHE A 89 -28.20 -23.60 -10.23
C PHE A 89 -26.89 -23.79 -9.44
N PRO A 90 -26.75 -24.90 -8.70
CA PRO A 90 -25.49 -25.20 -8.02
C PRO A 90 -24.39 -25.62 -9.02
N ASN A 91 -24.75 -25.85 -10.29
CA ASN A 91 -23.84 -26.02 -11.44
C ASN A 91 -23.29 -24.65 -11.90
N ILE A 92 -21.97 -24.53 -12.02
CA ILE A 92 -21.25 -23.29 -12.37
C ILE A 92 -21.60 -22.82 -13.81
N ARG A 93 -22.15 -23.70 -14.64
CA ARG A 93 -22.65 -23.43 -16.00
C ARG A 93 -24.17 -23.40 -16.15
N GLY A 94 -24.95 -23.70 -15.12
CA GLY A 94 -26.40 -23.84 -15.24
C GLY A 94 -26.82 -25.22 -15.75
N SER A 95 -26.96 -25.41 -17.08
CA SER A 95 -27.56 -26.61 -17.70
C SER A 95 -26.67 -27.23 -18.79
N GLY A 96 -25.36 -27.33 -18.57
CA GLY A 96 -24.47 -27.81 -19.61
C GLY A 96 -23.13 -28.35 -19.13
N SER A 97 -22.80 -29.52 -19.65
CA SER A 97 -21.57 -30.29 -19.45
C SER A 97 -20.29 -29.56 -19.87
N ILE A 98 -19.19 -29.85 -19.17
CA ILE A 98 -17.84 -29.45 -19.54
C ILE A 98 -17.21 -30.59 -20.34
N GLY A 99 -16.89 -30.34 -21.61
CA GLY A 99 -16.21 -31.33 -22.44
C GLY A 99 -14.78 -31.62 -21.97
N ALA A 100 -14.24 -32.78 -22.36
CA ALA A 100 -12.88 -33.19 -22.02
C ALA A 100 -11.81 -32.21 -22.58
N GLY A 101 -11.03 -31.59 -21.68
CA GLY A 101 -9.88 -30.74 -22.03
C GLY A 101 -9.72 -29.51 -21.11
N PRO A 102 -8.60 -28.76 -21.21
CA PRO A 102 -8.35 -27.55 -20.41
C PRO A 102 -9.35 -26.44 -20.74
N HIS A 103 -10.45 -26.40 -20.00
CA HIS A 103 -11.48 -25.39 -20.13
C HIS A 103 -11.54 -24.49 -18.90
N PRO A 104 -11.31 -23.16 -19.06
CA PRO A 104 -11.54 -22.22 -17.97
C PRO A 104 -13.03 -21.95 -17.86
N VAL A 105 -13.62 -22.28 -16.71
CA VAL A 105 -14.99 -21.94 -16.36
C VAL A 105 -14.98 -20.77 -15.38
N PRO A 106 -15.59 -19.61 -15.70
CA PRO A 106 -15.60 -18.47 -14.79
C PRO A 106 -16.45 -18.78 -13.56
N ILE A 107 -15.96 -18.38 -12.39
CA ILE A 107 -16.74 -18.44 -11.15
C ILE A 107 -17.46 -17.09 -11.00
N PRO A 108 -18.80 -17.07 -10.89
CA PRO A 108 -19.54 -15.84 -10.63
C PRO A 108 -19.05 -15.18 -9.34
N ALA A 109 -18.90 -13.85 -9.34
CA ALA A 109 -18.40 -13.12 -8.17
C ALA A 109 -19.26 -13.34 -6.91
N ALA A 110 -20.59 -13.51 -7.08
CA ALA A 110 -21.50 -13.83 -5.97
C ALA A 110 -21.16 -15.17 -5.29
N LEU A 111 -20.61 -16.13 -6.04
CA LEU A 111 -20.16 -17.43 -5.52
C LEU A 111 -18.73 -17.35 -4.99
N GLY A 112 -17.80 -16.76 -5.76
CA GLY A 112 -16.36 -16.82 -5.53
C GLY A 112 -15.75 -15.72 -4.66
N THR A 113 -16.48 -14.64 -4.34
CA THR A 113 -15.92 -13.50 -3.60
C THR A 113 -16.33 -13.52 -2.13
N ARG A 114 -15.35 -13.39 -1.22
CA ARG A 114 -15.58 -13.23 0.23
C ARG A 114 -14.80 -12.04 0.74
N THR A 115 -15.47 -11.20 1.54
CA THR A 115 -14.88 -10.00 2.13
C THR A 115 -15.19 -9.95 3.61
N PHE A 116 -14.19 -9.65 4.43
CA PHE A 116 -14.38 -9.44 5.86
C PHE A 116 -13.27 -8.54 6.42
N ARG A 117 -13.57 -7.89 7.54
CA ARG A 117 -12.60 -7.09 8.28
C ARG A 117 -11.84 -7.96 9.27
N LEU A 118 -10.51 -8.00 9.16
CA LEU A 118 -9.61 -8.61 10.13
C LEU A 118 -9.24 -7.57 11.20
N ARG A 119 -9.61 -7.87 12.44
CA ARG A 119 -9.32 -7.05 13.62
C ARG A 119 -8.26 -7.69 14.51
N PRO A 120 -7.14 -7.03 14.79
CA PRO A 120 -6.13 -7.62 15.66
C PRO A 120 -6.64 -7.84 17.09
N ALA A 121 -6.31 -8.99 17.66
CA ALA A 121 -6.67 -9.39 19.02
C ALA A 121 -5.47 -9.25 19.96
N PHE A 122 -5.66 -8.70 21.16
CA PHE A 122 -4.61 -8.75 22.17
C PHE A 122 -4.69 -10.08 22.92
N LEU A 123 -3.63 -10.87 22.84
CA LEU A 123 -3.53 -12.19 23.46
C LEU A 123 -2.52 -12.14 24.61
N ASP A 124 -3.01 -12.25 25.85
CA ASP A 124 -2.21 -12.15 27.06
C ASP A 124 -0.96 -13.05 27.03
N GLY A 125 0.22 -12.44 27.26
CA GLY A 125 1.51 -13.15 27.23
C GLY A 125 2.07 -13.42 25.84
N THR A 126 1.35 -13.08 24.77
CA THR A 126 1.79 -13.26 23.38
C THR A 126 1.86 -11.96 22.57
N GLY A 127 1.08 -10.93 22.96
CA GLY A 127 1.04 -9.62 22.29
C GLY A 127 -0.16 -9.48 21.35
N TRP A 128 -0.07 -8.57 20.39
CA TRP A 128 -1.10 -8.45 19.35
C TRP A 128 -0.99 -9.58 18.33
N PHE A 129 -2.12 -10.19 18.04
CA PHE A 129 -2.32 -11.17 17.01
C PHE A 129 -3.13 -10.52 15.88
N ASP A 130 -2.50 -10.37 14.71
CA ASP A 130 -3.04 -9.62 13.56
C ASP A 130 -4.29 -10.25 12.93
N GLY A 131 -4.56 -11.52 13.25
CA GLY A 131 -5.56 -12.32 12.59
C GLY A 131 -5.11 -12.97 11.28
N PHE A 132 -5.91 -13.91 10.79
CA PHE A 132 -5.79 -14.49 9.46
C PHE A 132 -7.18 -14.74 8.87
N GLY A 133 -7.24 -14.79 7.54
CA GLY A 133 -8.44 -15.13 6.79
C GLY A 133 -8.21 -16.35 5.92
N GLY A 134 -9.27 -17.02 5.52
CA GLY A 134 -9.17 -18.14 4.60
C GLY A 134 -10.46 -18.39 3.83
N ILE A 135 -10.33 -19.30 2.87
CA ILE A 135 -11.42 -19.79 2.04
C ILE A 135 -11.36 -21.31 2.03
N VAL A 136 -12.53 -21.94 2.18
CA VAL A 136 -12.74 -23.38 2.04
C VAL A 136 -13.62 -23.59 0.82
N CYS A 137 -13.25 -24.55 -0.01
CA CYS A 137 -13.99 -24.94 -1.19
C CYS A 137 -14.24 -26.43 -1.15
N LEU A 138 -15.50 -26.83 -1.33
CA LEU A 138 -15.87 -28.18 -1.68
C LEU A 138 -16.15 -28.20 -3.18
N LEU A 139 -15.50 -29.12 -3.89
CA LEU A 139 -15.80 -29.40 -5.29
C LEU A 139 -16.39 -30.81 -5.37
N TRP A 140 -17.55 -30.89 -6.00
CA TRP A 140 -18.26 -32.12 -6.29
C TRP A 140 -18.43 -32.20 -7.80
N ASP A 141 -18.15 -33.35 -8.37
CA ASP A 141 -18.17 -33.61 -9.80
C ASP A 141 -19.15 -34.75 -10.05
N GLN A 142 -20.35 -34.44 -10.54
CA GLN A 142 -21.35 -35.48 -10.75
C GLN A 142 -22.26 -35.17 -11.92
N ASP A 143 -22.64 -36.23 -12.61
CA ASP A 143 -23.52 -36.21 -13.77
C ASP A 143 -24.99 -36.36 -13.34
N GLU A 144 -25.87 -35.53 -13.90
CA GLU A 144 -27.33 -35.72 -13.89
C GLU A 144 -28.07 -35.66 -12.53
N TYR A 145 -27.43 -35.27 -11.41
CA TYR A 145 -28.20 -35.01 -10.17
C TYR A 145 -29.28 -33.96 -10.36
N ALA A 146 -30.49 -34.29 -9.89
CA ALA A 146 -31.58 -33.35 -9.85
C ALA A 146 -31.19 -32.14 -8.99
N PRO A 147 -31.63 -30.92 -9.38
CA PRO A 147 -31.37 -29.71 -8.60
C PRO A 147 -31.77 -29.79 -7.12
N ARG A 148 -32.70 -30.71 -6.77
CA ARG A 148 -33.12 -30.97 -5.40
C ARG A 148 -32.03 -31.69 -4.59
N THR A 149 -31.39 -32.72 -5.15
CA THR A 149 -30.31 -33.50 -4.52
C THR A 149 -29.12 -32.61 -4.19
N SER A 150 -28.64 -31.84 -5.17
CA SER A 150 -27.51 -30.91 -4.96
C SER A 150 -27.83 -29.79 -3.96
N GLU A 151 -29.08 -29.34 -3.91
CA GLU A 151 -29.53 -28.33 -2.96
C GLU A 151 -29.54 -28.86 -1.51
N GLU A 152 -29.90 -30.12 -1.30
CA GLU A 152 -29.86 -30.75 0.02
C GLU A 152 -28.41 -30.98 0.49
N GLY A 153 -27.53 -31.43 -0.41
CA GLY A 153 -26.09 -31.47 -0.13
C GLY A 153 -25.52 -30.10 0.26
N ARG A 154 -25.91 -29.04 -0.47
CA ARG A 154 -25.52 -27.65 -0.16
C ARG A 154 -26.01 -27.24 1.23
N LYS A 155 -27.28 -27.49 1.57
CA LYS A 155 -27.84 -27.15 2.88
C LYS A 155 -27.11 -27.86 4.01
N GLU A 156 -26.80 -29.14 3.82
CA GLU A 156 -26.07 -29.92 4.82
C GLU A 156 -24.63 -29.44 4.99
N PHE A 157 -23.95 -29.11 3.88
CA PHE A 157 -22.64 -28.46 3.93
C PHE A 157 -22.68 -27.14 4.72
N GLU A 158 -23.63 -26.26 4.43
CA GLU A 158 -23.80 -24.99 5.15
C GLU A 158 -24.08 -25.19 6.64
N ARG A 159 -24.87 -26.22 6.97
CA ARG A 159 -25.21 -26.57 8.36
C ARG A 159 -23.99 -27.05 9.15
N LEU A 160 -23.11 -27.83 8.52
CA LEU A 160 -22.00 -28.52 9.19
C LEU A 160 -20.70 -27.73 9.22
N VAL A 161 -20.38 -27.02 8.13
CA VAL A 161 -19.06 -26.44 7.89
C VAL A 161 -18.63 -25.47 9.00
N GLY A 162 -19.57 -24.68 9.53
CA GLY A 162 -19.28 -23.73 10.61
C GLY A 162 -18.85 -24.42 11.92
N THR A 163 -19.55 -25.49 12.32
CA THR A 163 -19.21 -26.26 13.52
C THR A 163 -17.90 -27.00 13.34
N ALA A 164 -17.73 -27.72 12.21
CA ALA A 164 -16.51 -28.47 11.93
C ALA A 164 -15.28 -27.55 11.90
N LEU A 165 -15.38 -26.40 11.24
CA LEU A 165 -14.30 -25.43 11.17
C LEU A 165 -13.98 -24.81 12.54
N THR A 166 -15.01 -24.52 13.35
CA THR A 166 -14.84 -24.03 14.72
C THR A 166 -14.08 -25.03 15.57
N ASP A 167 -14.42 -26.32 15.51
CA ASP A 167 -13.76 -27.37 16.28
C ASP A 167 -12.30 -27.56 15.85
N LEU A 168 -12.02 -27.54 14.55
CA LEU A 168 -10.66 -27.65 14.04
C LEU A 168 -9.79 -26.43 14.39
N LEU A 169 -10.36 -25.22 14.34
CA LEU A 169 -9.66 -24.02 14.79
C LEU A 169 -9.41 -24.04 16.30
N ASN A 170 -10.33 -24.59 17.10
CA ASN A 170 -10.09 -24.85 18.53
C ASN A 170 -8.88 -25.76 18.73
N LEU A 171 -8.79 -26.87 17.98
CA LEU A 171 -7.65 -27.78 18.05
C LEU A 171 -6.34 -27.08 17.66
N LEU A 172 -6.34 -26.27 16.61
CA LEU A 172 -5.17 -25.48 16.20
C LEU A 172 -4.71 -24.52 17.31
N LEU A 173 -5.64 -23.81 17.97
CA LEU A 173 -5.30 -22.82 18.99
C LEU A 173 -4.82 -23.45 20.31
N HIS A 174 -5.51 -24.50 20.77
CA HIS A 174 -5.22 -25.16 22.05
C HIS A 174 -4.06 -26.15 21.95
N GLY A 175 -3.85 -26.70 20.75
CA GLY A 175 -2.83 -27.70 20.49
C GLY A 175 -3.42 -29.05 20.19
N ASP A 176 -3.04 -29.55 19.03
CA ASP A 176 -3.32 -30.89 18.56
C ASP A 176 -2.06 -31.43 17.90
N PRO A 177 -1.71 -32.71 18.10
CA PRO A 177 -0.48 -33.28 17.53
C PRO A 177 -0.33 -33.11 16.02
N GLY A 178 -1.41 -33.16 15.24
CA GLY A 178 -1.33 -33.00 13.79
C GLY A 178 -1.18 -31.55 13.36
N PHE A 179 -1.88 -30.60 13.99
CA PHE A 179 -1.66 -29.17 13.73
C PHE A 179 -0.27 -28.71 14.21
N ASP A 180 0.21 -29.21 15.35
CA ASP A 180 1.56 -28.92 15.85
C ASP A 180 2.64 -29.54 14.94
N ALA A 181 2.40 -30.72 14.39
CA ALA A 181 3.28 -31.31 13.36
C ALA A 181 3.30 -30.45 12.07
N ALA A 182 2.14 -30.01 11.59
CA ALA A 182 2.04 -29.13 10.42
C ALA A 182 2.78 -27.79 10.63
N LEU A 183 2.70 -27.22 11.83
CA LEU A 183 3.39 -25.98 12.18
C LEU A 183 4.91 -26.15 12.38
N THR A 184 5.40 -27.37 12.61
CA THR A 184 6.82 -27.63 12.92
C THR A 184 7.60 -28.22 11.75
N THR A 185 7.03 -28.20 10.56
CA THR A 185 7.71 -28.62 9.32
C THR A 185 8.03 -27.42 8.43
N ASP A 186 9.18 -27.47 7.76
CA ASP A 186 9.55 -26.54 6.69
C ASP A 186 8.94 -26.95 5.34
N ALA A 187 9.27 -26.22 4.26
CA ALA A 187 8.73 -26.48 2.93
C ALA A 187 9.22 -27.82 2.34
N GLN A 188 10.28 -28.39 2.89
CA GLN A 188 10.85 -29.67 2.51
C GLN A 188 10.38 -30.82 3.42
N GLY A 189 9.52 -30.53 4.41
CA GLY A 189 9.02 -31.49 5.38
C GLY A 189 9.99 -31.80 6.52
N ASN A 190 11.09 -31.05 6.66
CA ASN A 190 12.01 -31.24 7.78
C ASN A 190 11.44 -30.62 9.05
N LEU A 191 11.70 -31.28 10.17
CA LEU A 191 11.32 -30.76 11.49
C LEU A 191 12.18 -29.54 11.86
N LEU A 192 11.51 -28.50 12.33
CA LEU A 192 12.12 -27.28 12.82
C LEU A 192 12.42 -27.38 14.33
N PRO A 193 13.42 -26.63 14.83
CA PRO A 193 13.74 -26.61 16.25
C PRO A 193 12.52 -26.22 17.09
N GLN A 194 12.12 -27.07 18.03
CA GLN A 194 10.98 -26.81 18.90
C GLN A 194 11.40 -26.19 20.25
N PRO A 195 10.57 -25.33 20.86
CA PRO A 195 10.78 -24.87 22.23
C PRO A 195 10.77 -26.03 23.21
N ALA A 196 11.60 -25.96 24.26
CA ALA A 196 11.53 -26.90 25.37
C ALA A 196 10.15 -26.77 26.05
N GLY A 197 9.32 -27.81 25.96
CA GLY A 197 7.94 -27.82 26.47
C GLY A 197 6.83 -27.83 25.41
N GLY A 198 7.19 -27.92 24.11
CA GLY A 198 6.22 -27.98 23.00
C GLY A 198 5.80 -26.62 22.48
N LEU A 199 4.88 -26.59 21.50
CA LEU A 199 4.35 -25.34 20.95
C LEU A 199 3.29 -24.77 21.89
N GLY A 200 3.62 -23.72 22.64
CA GLY A 200 2.59 -22.88 23.27
C GLY A 200 1.84 -22.03 22.23
N LEU A 201 0.73 -21.39 22.64
CA LEU A 201 -0.05 -20.49 21.79
C LEU A 201 0.82 -19.46 21.05
N THR A 202 1.76 -18.81 21.75
CA THR A 202 2.71 -17.84 21.15
C THR A 202 3.51 -18.45 20.00
N ALA A 203 4.00 -19.69 20.19
CA ALA A 203 4.79 -20.37 19.18
C ALA A 203 3.92 -20.75 17.99
N ARG A 204 2.69 -21.24 18.22
CA ARG A 204 1.74 -21.54 17.14
C ARG A 204 1.40 -20.32 16.31
N MET A 205 1.06 -19.19 16.95
CA MET A 205 0.72 -17.96 16.25
C MET A 205 1.90 -17.43 15.43
N ARG A 206 3.12 -17.49 15.98
CA ARG A 206 4.34 -17.13 15.22
C ARG A 206 4.57 -18.04 14.01
N ARG A 207 4.33 -19.35 14.15
CA ARG A 207 4.48 -20.31 13.05
C ARG A 207 3.36 -20.18 12.02
N LEU A 208 2.16 -19.76 12.43
CA LEU A 208 1.07 -19.46 11.51
C LEU A 208 1.31 -18.17 10.71
N ALA A 209 2.09 -17.23 11.26
CA ALA A 209 2.55 -16.05 10.54
C ALA A 209 3.58 -16.36 9.43
N ASP A 210 4.19 -17.55 9.43
CA ASP A 210 5.12 -18.03 8.39
C ASP A 210 4.31 -18.60 7.20
N PRO A 211 4.55 -18.15 5.94
CA PRO A 211 3.82 -18.65 4.77
C PRO A 211 3.83 -20.17 4.63
N VAL A 212 4.92 -20.84 5.02
CA VAL A 212 5.02 -22.29 4.98
C VAL A 212 4.13 -22.94 6.04
N GLY A 213 4.17 -22.40 7.26
CA GLY A 213 3.31 -22.86 8.35
C GLY A 213 1.83 -22.67 8.04
N ALA A 214 1.45 -21.51 7.49
CA ALA A 214 0.09 -21.24 7.03
C ALA A 214 -0.38 -22.25 5.95
N ALA A 215 0.47 -22.54 4.96
CA ALA A 215 0.15 -23.50 3.90
C ALA A 215 0.02 -24.93 4.44
N ASN A 216 0.88 -25.34 5.37
CA ASN A 216 0.80 -26.66 6.01
C ASN A 216 -0.47 -26.78 6.87
N VAL A 217 -0.83 -25.74 7.62
CA VAL A 217 -2.08 -25.70 8.39
C VAL A 217 -3.30 -25.73 7.47
N ALA A 218 -3.28 -25.01 6.35
CA ALA A 218 -4.37 -25.04 5.37
C ALA A 218 -4.57 -26.46 4.80
N ARG A 219 -3.48 -27.18 4.53
CA ARG A 219 -3.52 -28.58 4.07
C ARG A 219 -4.11 -29.51 5.14
N GLU A 220 -3.64 -29.41 6.38
CA GLU A 220 -4.16 -30.21 7.50
C GLU A 220 -5.65 -29.91 7.75
N LEU A 221 -6.03 -28.64 7.69
CA LEU A 221 -7.42 -28.20 7.81
C LEU A 221 -8.29 -28.82 6.70
N ALA A 222 -7.84 -28.77 5.44
CA ALA A 222 -8.56 -29.34 4.31
C ALA A 222 -8.77 -30.86 4.46
N VAL A 223 -7.73 -31.60 4.85
CA VAL A 223 -7.81 -33.05 5.08
C VAL A 223 -8.84 -33.37 6.15
N ARG A 224 -8.80 -32.66 7.29
CA ARG A 224 -9.73 -32.93 8.39
C ARG A 224 -11.16 -32.50 8.09
N LEU A 225 -11.34 -31.36 7.41
CA LEU A 225 -12.65 -30.93 6.94
C LEU A 225 -13.24 -31.93 5.96
N LYS A 226 -12.46 -32.46 5.01
CA LYS A 226 -12.91 -33.52 4.09
C LYS A 226 -13.49 -34.70 4.88
N SER A 227 -12.74 -35.21 5.85
CA SER A 227 -13.17 -36.34 6.69
C SER A 227 -14.39 -36.05 7.56
N SER A 228 -14.62 -34.79 7.96
CA SER A 228 -15.76 -34.40 8.79
C SER A 228 -17.03 -34.07 8.00
N LEU A 229 -16.91 -33.74 6.71
CA LEU A 229 -18.01 -33.19 5.92
C LEU A 229 -18.57 -34.16 4.88
N LEU A 230 -17.73 -35.00 4.25
CA LEU A 230 -18.18 -35.78 3.08
C LEU A 230 -19.29 -36.78 3.42
N ALA A 231 -19.07 -37.70 4.34
CA ALA A 231 -20.05 -38.75 4.64
C ALA A 231 -21.43 -38.22 5.08
N PRO A 232 -21.53 -37.15 5.92
CA PRO A 232 -22.82 -36.54 6.21
C PRO A 232 -23.51 -35.89 5.00
N ILE A 233 -22.76 -35.25 4.11
CA ILE A 233 -23.29 -34.62 2.89
C ILE A 233 -23.78 -35.70 1.92
N GLU A 234 -22.98 -36.74 1.69
CA GLU A 234 -23.34 -37.93 0.91
C GLU A 234 -24.66 -38.52 1.41
N ALA A 235 -24.78 -38.79 2.70
CA ALA A 235 -26.00 -39.34 3.29
C ALA A 235 -27.22 -38.42 3.11
N ALA A 236 -27.04 -37.11 3.15
CA ALA A 236 -28.12 -36.15 2.90
C ALA A 236 -28.57 -36.14 1.43
N MET A 237 -27.61 -36.24 0.51
CA MET A 237 -27.90 -36.33 -0.92
C MET A 237 -28.54 -37.67 -1.29
N GLU A 238 -28.03 -38.79 -0.78
CA GLU A 238 -28.60 -40.14 -0.95
C GLU A 238 -30.06 -40.24 -0.49
N THR A 239 -30.43 -39.49 0.57
CA THR A 239 -31.81 -39.49 1.08
C THR A 239 -32.80 -38.86 0.10
N GLU A 240 -32.32 -37.97 -0.76
CA GLU A 240 -33.15 -37.13 -1.64
C GLU A 240 -33.00 -37.50 -3.12
N ALA A 241 -32.03 -38.37 -3.42
CA ALA A 241 -31.74 -38.89 -4.73
C ALA A 241 -32.89 -39.74 -5.30
N ASP A 242 -33.18 -39.56 -6.59
CA ASP A 242 -34.13 -40.38 -7.33
C ASP A 242 -33.51 -41.76 -7.69
N VAL A 243 -34.34 -42.71 -8.15
CA VAL A 243 -33.95 -44.13 -8.35
C VAL A 243 -32.86 -44.32 -9.42
N ASP A 244 -32.69 -43.33 -10.29
CA ASP A 244 -31.72 -43.26 -11.38
C ASP A 244 -30.45 -42.46 -11.02
N GLU A 245 -30.37 -41.86 -9.84
CA GLU A 245 -29.18 -41.16 -9.35
C GLU A 245 -28.27 -42.17 -8.59
N SER A 246 -27.08 -42.43 -9.13
CA SER A 246 -26.07 -43.27 -8.48
C SER A 246 -24.92 -42.42 -7.95
N PHE A 247 -24.48 -42.72 -6.72
CA PHE A 247 -23.27 -42.16 -6.13
C PHE A 247 -22.10 -43.10 -6.47
N ASP A 248 -21.13 -42.60 -7.22
CA ASP A 248 -19.85 -43.26 -7.45
C ASP A 248 -18.78 -42.70 -6.49
N ASP A 249 -17.83 -43.56 -6.10
CA ASP A 249 -16.79 -43.21 -5.10
C ASP A 249 -15.87 -42.06 -5.54
N ASP A 250 -15.85 -41.70 -6.84
CA ASP A 250 -15.06 -40.62 -7.45
C ASP A 250 -15.81 -39.29 -7.63
N ASP A 251 -17.09 -39.23 -7.27
CA ASP A 251 -17.96 -38.06 -7.39
C ASP A 251 -17.52 -36.88 -6.51
N SER A 252 -16.95 -37.19 -5.36
CA SER A 252 -16.46 -36.19 -4.42
C SER A 252 -14.98 -35.88 -4.65
N LEU A 253 -14.70 -34.90 -5.52
CA LEU A 253 -13.33 -34.41 -5.75
C LEU A 253 -12.67 -33.85 -4.48
N GLY A 254 -13.49 -33.39 -3.54
CA GLY A 254 -13.14 -33.22 -2.13
C GLY A 254 -13.14 -31.78 -1.63
N VAL A 255 -12.47 -31.56 -0.49
CA VAL A 255 -12.38 -30.26 0.18
C VAL A 255 -10.96 -29.71 0.09
N GLN A 256 -10.83 -28.45 -0.28
CA GLN A 256 -9.57 -27.70 -0.29
C GLN A 256 -9.71 -26.39 0.49
N ALA A 257 -8.62 -25.91 1.05
CA ALA A 257 -8.59 -24.65 1.79
C ALA A 257 -7.33 -23.84 1.48
N ALA A 258 -7.46 -22.52 1.53
CA ALA A 258 -6.32 -21.61 1.58
C ALA A 258 -6.46 -20.64 2.76
N LEU A 259 -5.32 -20.34 3.38
CA LEU A 259 -5.21 -19.48 4.56
C LEU A 259 -4.15 -18.42 4.32
N PHE A 260 -4.48 -17.19 4.68
CA PHE A 260 -3.65 -16.02 4.46
C PHE A 260 -3.58 -15.17 5.72
N THR A 261 -2.36 -14.84 6.11
CA THR A 261 -2.08 -13.94 7.24
C THR A 261 -2.32 -12.49 6.83
N THR A 262 -2.55 -11.61 7.81
CA THR A 262 -2.62 -10.16 7.55
C THR A 262 -1.39 -9.63 6.82
N GLY A 263 -0.19 -10.16 7.10
CA GLY A 263 1.05 -9.81 6.39
C GLY A 263 1.03 -10.22 4.92
N GLN A 264 0.57 -11.43 4.59
CA GLN A 264 0.43 -11.89 3.20
C GLN A 264 -0.59 -11.05 2.42
N LEU A 265 -1.72 -10.73 3.05
CA LEU A 265 -2.81 -9.97 2.44
C LEU A 265 -2.43 -8.51 2.10
N GLN A 266 -1.35 -7.96 2.66
CA GLN A 266 -0.87 -6.61 2.26
C GLN A 266 -0.39 -6.51 0.81
N SER A 267 -0.30 -7.64 0.10
CA SER A 267 -0.02 -7.70 -1.33
C SER A 267 -0.95 -8.71 -2.00
N LEU A 268 -1.12 -8.59 -3.31
CA LEU A 268 -1.96 -9.52 -4.07
C LEU A 268 -1.36 -10.92 -4.04
N GLN A 269 -2.04 -11.86 -3.39
CA GLN A 269 -1.65 -13.26 -3.28
C GLN A 269 -2.45 -14.12 -4.25
N PRO A 270 -1.82 -15.03 -5.02
CA PRO A 270 -2.57 -16.00 -5.81
C PRO A 270 -3.24 -17.04 -4.92
N ILE A 271 -4.45 -17.45 -5.29
CA ILE A 271 -5.12 -18.64 -4.75
C ILE A 271 -5.08 -19.72 -5.84
N SER A 272 -4.64 -20.92 -5.48
CA SER A 272 -4.74 -22.13 -6.31
C SER A 272 -5.14 -23.29 -5.40
N LEU A 273 -6.34 -23.83 -5.63
CA LEU A 273 -6.88 -24.99 -4.93
C LEU A 273 -7.06 -26.11 -5.95
N ARG A 274 -6.33 -27.21 -5.75
CA ARG A 274 -6.33 -28.33 -6.69
C ARG A 274 -7.09 -29.52 -6.11
N PHE A 275 -8.02 -30.03 -6.90
CA PHE A 275 -8.82 -31.21 -6.58
C PHE A 275 -8.42 -32.30 -7.58
N MET A 276 -7.95 -33.43 -7.06
CA MET A 276 -7.45 -34.52 -7.90
C MET A 276 -7.98 -35.85 -7.39
N ASP A 277 -8.38 -36.69 -8.33
CA ASP A 277 -8.75 -38.08 -8.13
C ASP A 277 -8.15 -38.94 -9.30
N ALA A 278 -8.47 -40.24 -9.38
CA ALA A 278 -8.02 -41.11 -10.46
C ALA A 278 -8.50 -40.68 -11.86
N GLY A 279 -9.68 -40.07 -11.97
CA GLY A 279 -10.30 -39.58 -13.19
C GLY A 279 -10.24 -38.08 -13.44
N ALA A 280 -10.18 -37.27 -12.39
CA ALA A 280 -10.39 -35.84 -12.44
C ALA A 280 -9.17 -35.02 -11.96
N ASP A 281 -8.94 -33.87 -12.59
CA ASP A 281 -7.96 -32.87 -12.16
C ASP A 281 -8.51 -31.47 -12.39
N TYR A 282 -8.93 -30.83 -11.31
CA TYR A 282 -9.52 -29.50 -11.30
C TYR A 282 -8.64 -28.54 -10.53
N GLU A 283 -8.52 -27.32 -11.03
CA GLU A 283 -7.83 -26.24 -10.33
C GLU A 283 -8.72 -24.99 -10.25
N VAL A 284 -9.17 -24.68 -9.04
CA VAL A 284 -9.81 -23.39 -8.75
C VAL A 284 -8.70 -22.35 -8.56
N THR A 285 -8.75 -21.28 -9.34
CA THR A 285 -7.77 -20.19 -9.27
C THR A 285 -8.42 -18.86 -8.90
N GLY A 286 -7.66 -18.00 -8.24
CA GLY A 286 -8.15 -16.75 -7.68
C GLY A 286 -7.04 -15.88 -7.11
N PHE A 287 -7.43 -14.91 -6.30
CA PHE A 287 -6.50 -14.07 -5.55
C PHE A 287 -7.07 -13.66 -4.19
N ALA A 288 -6.18 -13.37 -3.26
CA ALA A 288 -6.47 -12.77 -1.97
C ALA A 288 -5.71 -11.45 -1.83
N SER A 289 -6.34 -10.44 -1.24
CA SER A 289 -5.72 -9.16 -0.93
C SER A 289 -6.34 -8.55 0.31
N GLY A 290 -5.71 -7.55 0.87
CA GLY A 290 -6.18 -6.87 2.05
C GLY A 290 -5.74 -5.42 2.07
N ASP A 291 -6.69 -4.59 2.45
CA ASP A 291 -6.56 -3.15 2.44
C ASP A 291 -6.62 -2.63 3.87
N ARG A 292 -5.63 -1.84 4.31
CA ARG A 292 -5.67 -1.26 5.66
C ARG A 292 -6.91 -0.39 5.81
N VAL A 293 -7.64 -0.57 6.92
CA VAL A 293 -8.86 0.20 7.26
C VAL A 293 -8.50 1.62 7.67
N HIS A 294 -7.35 1.81 8.32
CA HIS A 294 -6.86 3.15 8.66
C HIS A 294 -5.65 3.46 7.79
N ARG A 295 -5.88 4.29 6.78
CA ARG A 295 -4.85 4.71 5.83
C ARG A 295 -4.46 6.14 6.13
N HIS A 296 -3.64 6.34 7.14
CA HIS A 296 -3.11 7.68 7.33
C HIS A 296 -2.15 8.03 6.18
N SER A 297 -2.38 9.18 5.58
CA SER A 297 -1.52 9.79 4.59
C SER A 297 -0.92 11.06 5.16
N PHE A 298 0.28 11.34 4.71
CA PHE A 298 1.02 12.50 5.12
C PHE A 298 1.16 13.47 3.95
N ILE A 299 0.47 14.60 4.04
CA ILE A 299 0.40 15.62 2.98
C ILE A 299 1.26 16.79 3.43
N SER A 300 2.08 17.32 2.53
CA SER A 300 2.83 18.56 2.74
C SER A 300 2.55 19.55 1.62
N SER A 301 2.47 20.83 1.98
CA SER A 301 2.23 21.91 1.03
C SER A 301 2.87 23.20 1.54
N VAL A 302 3.36 24.04 0.62
CA VAL A 302 3.83 25.38 1.00
C VAL A 302 2.62 26.29 1.11
N HIS A 303 2.39 26.83 2.31
CA HIS A 303 1.22 27.62 2.65
C HIS A 303 1.43 29.11 2.42
N SER A 304 2.64 29.61 2.70
CA SER A 304 2.99 31.01 2.48
C SER A 304 4.48 31.18 2.19
N VAL A 305 4.82 32.22 1.43
CA VAL A 305 6.20 32.63 1.12
C VAL A 305 6.25 34.14 1.16
N GLN A 306 7.08 34.70 2.03
CA GLN A 306 7.40 36.12 2.07
C GLN A 306 8.86 36.31 1.69
N ARG A 307 9.13 37.28 0.80
CA ARG A 307 10.48 37.60 0.33
C ARG A 307 10.87 38.99 0.81
N GLN A 308 12.07 39.11 1.37
CA GLN A 308 12.69 40.38 1.70
C GLN A 308 14.02 40.52 0.96
N LEU A 309 14.16 41.53 0.11
CA LEU A 309 15.44 41.81 -0.55
C LEU A 309 16.50 42.21 0.48
N VAL A 310 17.66 41.57 0.43
CA VAL A 310 18.78 41.79 1.35
C VAL A 310 19.96 42.44 0.63
N GLU A 311 20.30 41.98 -0.57
CA GLU A 311 21.46 42.46 -1.32
C GLU A 311 21.19 42.45 -2.83
N MET A 312 21.84 43.36 -3.55
CA MET A 312 22.03 43.25 -5.00
C MET A 312 23.53 43.28 -5.32
N THR A 313 24.02 42.29 -6.04
CA THR A 313 25.44 42.14 -6.40
C THR A 313 25.59 42.03 -7.91
N PRO A 314 26.48 42.82 -8.55
CA PRO A 314 26.82 42.63 -9.95
C PRO A 314 27.58 41.32 -10.17
N VAL A 315 27.21 40.57 -11.20
CA VAL A 315 27.80 39.28 -11.56
C VAL A 315 28.08 39.24 -13.05
N ASP A 316 29.34 39.03 -13.41
CA ASP A 316 29.73 38.80 -14.80
C ASP A 316 29.37 37.39 -15.21
N ALA A 317 28.54 37.26 -16.25
CA ALA A 317 28.14 35.97 -16.79
C ALA A 317 28.13 36.01 -18.32
N LYS A 318 28.26 34.82 -18.90
CA LYS A 318 28.08 34.61 -20.33
C LYS A 318 26.87 33.71 -20.52
N VAL A 319 25.83 34.23 -21.14
CA VAL A 319 24.64 33.44 -21.52
C VAL A 319 24.84 32.94 -22.95
N CYS A 320 25.03 31.62 -23.09
CA CYS A 320 25.19 30.96 -24.39
C CYS A 320 26.28 31.59 -25.30
N TRP A 321 25.90 32.04 -26.50
CA TRP A 321 26.77 32.71 -27.48
C TRP A 321 26.76 34.23 -27.38
N PHE A 322 26.04 34.82 -26.42
CA PHE A 322 26.14 36.27 -26.20
C PHE A 322 27.51 36.64 -25.64
N ALA A 323 27.94 37.87 -25.90
CA ALA A 323 29.14 38.40 -25.28
C ALA A 323 28.96 38.45 -23.75
N PRO A 324 30.01 38.19 -22.94
CA PRO A 324 29.93 38.35 -21.50
C PRO A 324 29.38 39.73 -21.13
N LYS A 325 28.41 39.76 -20.21
CA LYS A 325 27.78 40.97 -19.70
C LYS A 325 27.70 40.89 -18.17
N THR A 326 27.74 42.05 -17.52
CA THR A 326 27.45 42.16 -16.08
C THR A 326 25.94 42.19 -15.87
N TYR A 327 25.45 41.24 -15.08
CA TYR A 327 24.05 41.14 -14.67
C TYR A 327 23.92 41.47 -13.18
N GLN A 328 22.70 41.72 -12.71
CA GLN A 328 22.42 41.89 -11.28
C GLN A 328 21.94 40.57 -10.69
N ALA A 329 22.59 40.10 -9.63
CA ALA A 329 22.06 39.05 -8.76
C ALA A 329 21.41 39.70 -7.53
N MET A 330 20.20 39.29 -7.21
CA MET A 330 19.43 39.76 -6.07
C MET A 330 19.31 38.64 -5.05
N THR A 331 19.65 38.93 -3.80
CA THR A 331 19.53 37.98 -2.69
C THR A 331 18.32 38.35 -1.85
N PHE A 332 17.39 37.42 -1.68
CA PHE A 332 16.20 37.55 -0.85
C PHE A 332 16.29 36.61 0.35
N ARG A 333 15.95 37.10 1.53
CA ARG A 333 15.62 36.24 2.66
C ARG A 333 14.17 35.82 2.52
N GLN A 334 13.91 34.52 2.62
CA GLN A 334 12.58 33.95 2.55
C GLN A 334 12.07 33.60 3.93
N THR A 335 10.81 33.92 4.21
CA THR A 335 10.04 33.36 5.32
C THR A 335 8.95 32.50 4.69
N THR A 336 9.13 31.19 4.79
CA THR A 336 8.29 30.17 4.17
C THR A 336 7.61 29.35 5.25
N THR A 337 6.28 29.27 5.19
CA THR A 337 5.50 28.36 6.04
C THR A 337 5.12 27.14 5.22
N THR A 338 5.61 25.97 5.64
CA THR A 338 5.19 24.68 5.08
C THR A 338 4.18 24.05 6.02
N ARG A 339 3.00 23.72 5.49
CA ARG A 339 1.95 23.01 6.20
C ARG A 339 2.06 21.52 5.97
N PHE A 340 2.03 20.77 7.06
CA PHE A 340 2.00 19.32 7.11
C PHE A 340 0.65 18.89 7.68
N ILE A 341 0.00 17.93 7.02
CA ILE A 341 -1.33 17.45 7.40
C ILE A 341 -1.28 15.92 7.43
N VAL A 342 -1.69 15.34 8.55
CA VAL A 342 -2.02 13.92 8.64
C VAL A 342 -3.52 13.78 8.37
N THR A 343 -3.87 13.05 7.32
CA THR A 343 -5.27 12.73 7.03
C THR A 343 -5.48 11.23 7.10
N ASN A 344 -6.65 10.77 7.53
CA ASN A 344 -7.06 9.39 7.30
C ASN A 344 -7.83 9.32 5.98
N LEU A 345 -7.35 8.55 5.01
CA LEU A 345 -8.03 8.39 3.72
C LEU A 345 -9.38 7.67 3.86
N SER A 346 -9.63 7.02 5.00
CA SER A 346 -10.89 6.36 5.32
C SER A 346 -11.95 7.32 5.87
N GLY A 347 -11.65 8.62 5.97
CA GLY A 347 -12.59 9.67 6.35
C GLY A 347 -12.82 9.83 7.86
N THR A 348 -12.29 8.93 8.71
CA THR A 348 -12.39 9.11 10.16
C THR A 348 -11.36 10.13 10.67
N PRO A 349 -11.70 11.00 11.62
CA PRO A 349 -10.74 11.95 12.20
C PRO A 349 -9.54 11.25 12.82
N VAL A 350 -8.37 11.86 12.72
CA VAL A 350 -7.17 11.38 13.42
C VAL A 350 -7.25 11.83 14.88
N GLU A 351 -7.33 10.88 15.81
CA GLU A 351 -7.59 11.20 17.22
C GLU A 351 -6.43 11.92 17.92
N GLN A 352 -5.20 11.46 17.68
CA GLN A 352 -4.01 12.03 18.30
C GLN A 352 -2.81 11.89 17.36
N VAL A 353 -2.09 13.00 17.21
CA VAL A 353 -0.84 13.07 16.44
C VAL A 353 0.24 13.68 17.32
N ARG A 354 1.43 13.07 17.29
CA ARG A 354 2.65 13.65 17.84
C ARG A 354 3.61 13.94 16.71
N TRP A 355 4.14 15.16 16.71
CA TRP A 355 5.03 15.63 15.68
C TRP A 355 6.47 15.55 16.15
N LEU A 356 7.36 15.13 15.25
CA LEU A 356 8.79 15.14 15.47
C LEU A 356 9.47 15.82 14.30
N LEU A 357 10.55 16.55 14.62
CA LEU A 357 11.47 17.13 13.65
C LEU A 357 12.85 16.49 13.86
N ASP A 358 13.37 15.81 12.84
CA ASP A 358 14.62 15.04 12.90
C ASP A 358 14.67 14.08 14.11
N GLY A 359 13.56 13.39 14.34
CA GLY A 359 13.40 12.44 15.44
C GLY A 359 13.29 13.07 16.82
N ARG A 360 13.30 14.41 16.94
CA ARG A 360 13.07 15.13 18.20
C ARG A 360 11.59 15.48 18.34
N PRO A 361 10.92 15.10 19.44
CA PRO A 361 9.54 15.48 19.67
C PRO A 361 9.39 17.00 19.78
N LEU A 362 8.29 17.52 19.24
CA LEU A 362 7.92 18.92 19.34
C LEU A 362 6.96 19.11 20.53
N ASP A 363 7.34 19.97 21.47
CA ASP A 363 6.63 20.17 22.73
C ASP A 363 5.59 21.30 22.65
N GLY A 364 4.33 20.96 22.90
CA GLY A 364 3.24 21.93 22.99
C GLY A 364 2.66 22.40 21.64
N PRO A 365 1.72 23.34 21.67
CA PRO A 365 0.98 23.79 20.48
C PRO A 365 1.79 24.73 19.58
N SER A 366 2.90 25.29 20.08
CA SER A 366 3.78 26.15 19.29
C SER A 366 5.14 26.27 19.94
N GLY A 367 6.18 26.46 19.15
CA GLY A 367 7.52 26.66 19.67
C GLY A 367 8.54 26.94 18.58
N THR A 368 9.82 26.82 18.94
CA THR A 368 10.94 26.99 18.01
C THR A 368 11.96 25.87 18.19
N VAL A 369 12.54 25.41 17.10
CA VAL A 369 13.63 24.42 17.10
C VAL A 369 14.86 25.05 16.45
N GLY A 370 15.99 24.98 17.16
CA GLY A 370 17.29 25.32 16.61
C GLY A 370 17.73 24.26 15.59
N VAL A 371 18.10 24.70 14.39
CA VAL A 371 18.53 23.83 13.29
C VAL A 371 19.92 24.22 12.81
N THR A 372 20.60 23.30 12.13
CA THR A 372 21.83 23.62 11.39
C THR A 372 21.47 23.78 9.92
N LEU A 373 21.80 24.93 9.36
CA LEU A 373 21.61 25.26 7.95
C LEU A 373 22.90 24.98 7.19
N GLU A 374 22.76 24.33 6.05
CA GLU A 374 23.84 24.19 5.08
C GLU A 374 24.10 25.53 4.37
N PRO A 375 25.34 25.74 3.87
CA PRO A 375 25.67 26.91 3.07
C PRO A 375 24.73 27.06 1.87
N ALA A 376 24.26 28.27 1.59
CA ALA A 376 23.40 28.51 0.43
C ALA A 376 24.08 28.04 -0.87
N ALA A 377 25.40 28.20 -0.98
CA ALA A 377 26.20 27.78 -2.13
C ALA A 377 26.07 26.29 -2.49
N SER A 378 25.62 25.40 -1.58
CA SER A 378 25.38 24.00 -1.92
C SER A 378 24.22 23.80 -2.91
N MET A 379 23.28 24.76 -2.96
CA MET A 379 22.07 24.70 -3.77
C MET A 379 22.14 25.57 -5.03
N TYR A 380 23.12 26.48 -5.11
CA TYR A 380 23.32 27.38 -6.24
C TYR A 380 24.50 26.97 -7.10
N ARG A 381 24.46 27.38 -8.36
CA ARG A 381 25.51 27.10 -9.34
C ARG A 381 25.96 28.40 -10.03
N PRO A 382 27.07 28.39 -10.79
CA PRO A 382 27.45 29.55 -11.58
C PRO A 382 26.26 30.03 -12.43
N PRO A 383 26.07 31.35 -12.57
CA PRO A 383 27.01 32.39 -12.17
C PRO A 383 26.84 32.91 -10.72
N VAL A 384 25.82 32.48 -9.98
CA VAL A 384 25.47 33.04 -8.64
C VAL A 384 26.11 32.33 -7.45
N VAL A 385 26.84 31.23 -7.67
CA VAL A 385 27.49 30.47 -6.59
C VAL A 385 28.42 31.31 -5.72
N SER A 386 29.13 32.30 -6.31
CA SER A 386 30.01 33.21 -5.57
C SER A 386 29.23 34.18 -4.68
N VAL A 387 28.04 34.60 -5.10
CA VAL A 387 27.11 35.41 -4.29
C VAL A 387 26.56 34.57 -3.16
N ALA A 388 26.12 33.35 -3.44
CA ALA A 388 25.64 32.41 -2.44
C ALA A 388 26.71 32.00 -1.41
N ALA A 389 27.99 31.97 -1.80
CA ALA A 389 29.10 31.63 -0.92
C ALA A 389 29.33 32.65 0.22
N LYS A 390 28.76 33.86 0.12
CA LYS A 390 28.72 34.84 1.22
C LYS A 390 27.86 34.37 2.41
N TYR A 391 27.03 33.35 2.20
CA TYR A 391 26.07 32.83 3.17
C TYR A 391 26.43 31.39 3.55
N PRO A 392 27.31 31.21 4.55
CA PRO A 392 27.90 29.91 4.88
C PRO A 392 26.95 28.97 5.64
N GLY A 393 25.68 29.33 5.82
CA GLY A 393 24.77 28.59 6.70
C GLY A 393 25.12 28.81 8.17
N GLY A 394 24.93 27.78 9.00
CA GLY A 394 25.19 27.81 10.44
C GLY A 394 23.93 27.63 11.27
N GLY A 395 23.84 28.28 12.44
CA GLY A 395 22.68 28.18 13.31
C GLY A 395 21.45 28.87 12.70
N GLY A 396 20.34 28.15 12.60
CA GLY A 396 19.04 28.66 12.17
C GLY A 396 17.94 28.34 13.18
N THR A 397 16.74 28.86 12.94
CA THR A 397 15.57 28.55 13.76
C THR A 397 14.35 28.31 12.89
N LEU A 398 13.63 27.22 13.19
CA LEU A 398 12.31 26.94 12.63
C LEU A 398 11.27 27.12 13.75
N ALA A 399 10.29 27.98 13.53
CA ALA A 399 9.10 28.04 14.37
C ALA A 399 8.08 27.00 13.90
N TYR A 400 7.33 26.43 14.83
CA TYR A 400 6.23 25.54 14.52
C TYR A 400 4.97 25.93 15.27
N THR A 401 3.83 25.60 14.68
CA THR A 401 2.50 25.63 15.29
C THR A 401 1.83 24.29 15.00
N ILE A 402 1.24 23.68 16.02
CA ILE A 402 0.58 22.37 15.95
C ILE A 402 -0.87 22.52 16.40
N GLU A 403 -1.77 22.08 15.54
CA GLU A 403 -3.21 21.97 15.81
C GLU A 403 -3.65 20.54 15.46
N GLY A 404 -3.49 19.63 16.42
CA GLY A 404 -3.81 18.21 16.24
C GLY A 404 -3.09 17.59 15.03
N PRO A 405 -3.82 17.17 13.97
CA PRO A 405 -3.24 16.56 12.78
C PRO A 405 -2.63 17.55 11.79
N ILE A 406 -2.59 18.84 12.12
CA ILE A 406 -1.96 19.88 11.29
C ILE A 406 -0.74 20.43 12.02
N MET A 407 0.37 20.58 11.30
CA MET A 407 1.54 21.30 11.76
C MET A 407 1.99 22.28 10.68
N ASP A 408 2.12 23.54 11.07
CA ASP A 408 2.78 24.57 10.27
C ASP A 408 4.21 24.73 10.76
N LEU A 409 5.17 24.67 9.84
CA LEU A 409 6.58 24.88 10.10
C LEU A 409 7.04 26.09 9.31
N THR A 410 7.50 27.12 10.01
CA THR A 410 7.91 28.40 9.45
C THR A 410 9.40 28.63 9.71
N ASN A 411 10.20 28.89 8.68
CA ASN A 411 11.55 29.38 8.94
C ASN A 411 11.51 30.87 9.31
N THR A 412 12.07 31.22 10.47
CA THR A 412 11.96 32.58 11.01
C THR A 412 13.16 33.46 10.67
N ALA A 413 14.34 32.87 10.48
CA ALA A 413 15.53 33.52 9.89
C ALA A 413 16.65 32.49 9.66
N GLY A 414 17.50 32.75 8.66
CA GLY A 414 18.66 31.93 8.34
C GLY A 414 19.36 32.40 7.06
N ASP A 415 20.62 32.01 6.89
CA ASP A 415 21.45 32.32 5.73
C ASP A 415 21.88 31.01 5.04
N GLY A 416 20.91 30.11 4.78
CA GLY A 416 21.21 28.79 4.24
C GLY A 416 20.00 27.92 3.90
N VAL A 417 20.24 26.62 3.82
CA VAL A 417 19.21 25.62 3.49
C VAL A 417 19.15 24.56 4.56
N PHE A 418 17.93 24.27 5.02
CA PHE A 418 17.68 23.18 5.94
C PHE A 418 17.22 21.94 5.16
N HIS A 419 17.83 20.79 5.46
CA HIS A 419 17.33 19.48 5.03
C HIS A 419 17.01 18.67 6.28
N GLY A 420 15.80 18.12 6.34
CA GLY A 420 15.39 17.34 7.51
C GLY A 420 14.20 16.44 7.23
N THR A 421 13.69 15.85 8.29
CA THR A 421 12.57 14.93 8.28
C THR A 421 11.50 15.41 9.24
N VAL A 422 10.27 15.49 8.75
CA VAL A 422 9.10 15.60 9.62
C VAL A 422 8.53 14.20 9.79
N GLN A 423 8.25 13.85 11.04
CA GLN A 423 7.58 12.62 11.39
C GLN A 423 6.29 12.95 12.12
N ALA A 424 5.25 12.18 11.82
CA ALA A 424 4.02 12.17 12.59
C ALA A 424 3.85 10.76 13.15
N VAL A 425 3.71 10.66 14.48
CA VAL A 425 3.33 9.44 15.17
C VAL A 425 1.86 9.55 15.47
N VAL A 426 1.08 8.66 14.87
CA VAL A 426 -0.38 8.65 14.99
C VAL A 426 -0.83 7.42 15.77
N ARG A 427 -1.98 7.52 16.43
CA ARG A 427 -2.66 6.38 17.05
C ARG A 427 -3.98 6.10 16.33
N TYR A 428 -4.44 4.85 16.33
CA TYR A 428 -5.81 4.53 15.96
C TYR A 428 -6.73 4.56 17.17
N GLU A 429 -8.04 4.67 16.90
CA GLU A 429 -9.09 4.52 17.90
C GLU A 429 -8.94 3.19 18.64
N GLY A 430 -8.94 3.23 19.98
CA GLY A 430 -8.76 2.05 20.83
C GLY A 430 -7.31 1.70 21.17
N ASP A 431 -6.32 2.36 20.55
CA ASP A 431 -4.91 2.19 20.94
C ASP A 431 -4.60 2.98 22.23
N PRO A 432 -3.57 2.57 23.01
CA PRO A 432 -3.10 3.35 24.15
C PRO A 432 -2.79 4.81 23.76
N PRO A 433 -3.07 5.79 24.62
CA PRO A 433 -2.80 7.18 24.31
C PRO A 433 -1.30 7.48 24.12
N LEU A 434 -1.01 8.49 23.31
CA LEU A 434 0.34 9.03 23.07
C LEU A 434 0.73 10.12 24.10
N ASP A 435 0.11 10.11 25.27
CA ASP A 435 0.39 11.06 26.36
C ASP A 435 1.44 10.52 27.36
N GLY A 436 2.06 11.46 28.08
CA GLY A 436 3.25 11.24 28.92
C GLY A 436 4.52 11.89 28.34
N HIS A 437 5.46 12.29 29.20
CA HIS A 437 6.82 12.64 28.79
C HIS A 437 7.48 11.34 28.32
N MET A 438 7.50 11.11 27.01
CA MET A 438 8.16 9.96 26.42
C MET A 438 9.30 10.45 25.55
N ASP A 439 10.50 9.98 25.88
CA ASP A 439 11.68 10.23 25.07
C ASP A 439 11.47 9.68 23.65
N GLY A 440 12.08 10.34 22.65
CA GLY A 440 11.88 10.06 21.23
C GLY A 440 11.88 8.57 20.83
N PRO A 441 12.80 7.72 21.31
CA PRO A 441 12.80 6.29 21.00
C PRO A 441 11.51 5.58 21.43
N THR A 442 11.05 5.83 22.66
CA THR A 442 9.85 5.22 23.23
C THR A 442 8.57 5.71 22.55
N LEU A 443 8.56 6.96 22.08
CA LEU A 443 7.45 7.49 21.28
C LEU A 443 7.36 6.83 19.91
N LEU A 444 8.50 6.59 19.25
CA LEU A 444 8.56 5.88 17.96
C LEU A 444 8.14 4.41 18.09
N GLU A 445 8.31 3.81 19.26
CA GLU A 445 7.81 2.47 19.59
C GLU A 445 6.31 2.45 19.90
N ARG A 446 5.73 3.60 20.26
CA ARG A 446 4.31 3.78 20.62
C ARG A 446 3.61 4.68 19.60
N GLY A 447 3.33 4.14 18.42
CA GLY A 447 2.42 4.71 17.43
C GLY A 447 2.78 4.31 15.99
N TYR A 448 1.93 4.62 15.03
CA TYR A 448 2.23 4.38 13.61
C TYR A 448 3.02 5.58 13.08
N ARG A 449 4.23 5.31 12.57
CA ARG A 449 5.12 6.35 12.08
C ARG A 449 4.80 6.68 10.61
N LEU A 450 4.50 7.95 10.37
CA LEU A 450 4.55 8.57 9.06
C LEU A 450 5.79 9.45 8.99
N THR A 451 6.48 9.46 7.85
CA THR A 451 7.71 10.24 7.71
C THR A 451 7.79 10.81 6.31
N THR A 452 8.13 12.10 6.21
CA THR A 452 8.52 12.72 4.93
C THR A 452 9.83 13.47 5.11
N ALA A 453 10.68 13.40 4.09
CA ALA A 453 11.78 14.34 3.95
C ALA A 453 11.20 15.69 3.48
N PHE A 454 11.84 16.78 3.90
CA PHE A 454 11.52 18.11 3.43
C PHE A 454 12.78 18.98 3.40
N SER A 455 12.68 20.14 2.78
CA SER A 455 13.76 21.10 2.76
C SER A 455 13.20 22.51 2.82
N VAL A 456 13.86 23.39 3.57
CA VAL A 456 13.45 24.78 3.72
C VAL A 456 14.59 25.69 3.27
N VAL A 457 14.31 26.48 2.24
CA VAL A 457 15.23 27.49 1.74
C VAL A 457 14.97 28.78 2.53
N THR A 458 16.00 29.27 3.23
CA THR A 458 15.90 30.53 3.98
C THR A 458 16.46 31.72 3.19
N LEU A 459 17.25 31.44 2.16
CA LEU A 459 17.91 32.42 1.32
C LEU A 459 17.77 32.05 -0.17
N GLU A 460 17.20 32.96 -0.95
CA GLU A 460 17.01 32.84 -2.39
C GLU A 460 17.94 33.79 -3.14
N VAL A 461 18.74 33.28 -4.08
CA VAL A 461 19.57 34.13 -4.96
C VAL A 461 19.03 34.04 -6.39
N LEU A 462 18.57 35.17 -6.92
CA LEU A 462 17.94 35.27 -8.23
C LEU A 462 18.74 36.19 -9.15
N MET A 463 18.82 35.83 -10.43
CA MET A 463 19.32 36.74 -11.45
C MET A 463 18.22 37.73 -11.87
N GLY A 464 18.61 38.97 -12.12
CA GLY A 464 17.74 40.04 -12.58
C GLY A 464 17.16 39.79 -13.97
N ASP A 465 16.19 40.61 -14.34
CA ASP A 465 15.38 40.37 -15.55
C ASP A 465 16.21 40.36 -16.84
N ASP A 466 17.23 41.20 -16.95
CA ASP A 466 18.16 41.20 -18.10
C ASP A 466 18.76 39.81 -18.37
N TYR A 467 19.18 39.11 -17.32
CA TYR A 467 19.73 37.75 -17.45
C TYR A 467 18.65 36.76 -17.88
N ARG A 468 17.46 36.85 -17.27
CA ARG A 468 16.32 35.99 -17.59
C ARG A 468 15.92 36.14 -19.07
N TRP A 469 15.87 37.36 -19.57
CA TRP A 469 15.57 37.66 -20.97
C TRP A 469 16.61 37.05 -21.92
N ASP A 470 17.90 37.19 -21.61
CA ASP A 470 18.96 36.61 -22.43
C ASP A 470 18.92 35.07 -22.42
N VAL A 471 18.64 34.44 -21.27
CA VAL A 471 18.45 32.98 -21.17
C VAL A 471 17.26 32.52 -22.00
N GLN A 472 16.11 33.18 -21.87
CA GLN A 472 14.92 32.85 -22.67
C GLN A 472 15.18 33.01 -24.18
N ARG A 473 15.88 34.08 -24.57
CA ARG A 473 16.30 34.29 -25.96
C ARG A 473 17.24 33.20 -26.45
N CYS A 474 18.20 32.79 -25.61
CA CYS A 474 19.08 31.68 -25.93
C CYS A 474 18.29 30.38 -26.13
N LEU A 475 17.40 30.02 -25.19
CA LEU A 475 16.57 28.82 -25.31
C LEU A 475 15.75 28.83 -26.60
N GLY A 476 15.17 29.97 -26.97
CA GLY A 476 14.48 30.14 -28.24
C GLY A 476 15.41 29.92 -29.45
N MET A 477 16.64 30.44 -29.41
CA MET A 477 17.63 30.21 -30.47
C MET A 477 18.11 28.76 -30.55
N VAL A 478 18.29 28.07 -29.42
CA VAL A 478 18.64 26.65 -29.37
C VAL A 478 17.50 25.82 -29.96
N GLN A 479 16.26 26.07 -29.56
CA GLN A 479 15.08 25.41 -30.12
C GLN A 479 14.94 25.66 -31.63
N ASP A 480 15.26 26.88 -32.09
CA ASP A 480 15.29 27.22 -33.51
C ASP A 480 16.41 26.51 -34.27
N ILE A 481 17.60 26.39 -33.68
CA ILE A 481 18.73 25.63 -34.24
C ILE A 481 18.37 24.15 -34.30
N ASP A 482 17.77 23.58 -33.27
CA ASP A 482 17.28 22.20 -33.25
C ASP A 482 16.20 22.00 -34.32
N ARG A 483 15.19 22.86 -34.38
CA ARG A 483 14.16 22.84 -35.43
C ARG A 483 14.73 23.00 -36.84
N LYS A 484 15.78 23.79 -37.04
CA LYS A 484 16.36 24.06 -38.37
C LYS A 484 17.49 23.10 -38.75
N ARG A 485 18.19 22.46 -37.80
CA ARG A 485 19.27 21.48 -38.07
C ARG A 485 18.80 20.03 -38.06
N ILE A 486 17.77 19.66 -37.29
CA ILE A 486 17.22 18.29 -37.29
C ILE A 486 16.64 17.91 -38.68
N PRO A 487 15.95 18.79 -39.44
CA PRO A 487 15.52 18.47 -40.81
C PRO A 487 16.64 18.55 -41.85
N VAL A 488 17.69 19.37 -41.63
CA VAL A 488 18.75 19.58 -42.64
C VAL A 488 19.75 18.42 -42.68
N ASN A 489 19.84 17.62 -41.61
CA ASN A 489 20.63 16.38 -41.59
C ASN A 489 19.95 15.18 -42.29
N TRP A 490 18.72 15.33 -42.79
CA TRP A 490 18.07 14.30 -43.62
C TRP A 490 18.31 14.48 -45.13
N GLY A 491 19.34 15.25 -45.54
CA GLY A 491 19.57 15.40 -46.98
C GLY A 491 20.88 15.97 -47.54
N ARG A 492 21.83 16.58 -46.80
CA ARG A 492 23.07 17.08 -47.46
C ARG A 492 24.38 17.00 -46.67
N VAL A 493 25.38 16.47 -47.39
CA VAL A 493 26.82 16.40 -47.11
C VAL A 493 27.48 17.76 -47.41
N LYS A 494 27.75 18.60 -46.39
CA LYS A 494 28.94 19.47 -46.30
C LYS A 494 28.93 20.30 -45.00
N ILE A 495 29.96 20.07 -44.20
CA ILE A 495 30.33 20.81 -42.99
C ILE A 495 31.10 22.07 -43.42
N ILE A 496 30.76 23.24 -42.85
CA ILE A 496 31.62 24.43 -42.92
C ILE A 496 32.62 24.35 -41.74
N PRO A 497 33.94 24.39 -41.96
CA PRO A 497 34.94 24.32 -40.90
C PRO A 497 35.04 25.64 -40.12
N GLY A 498 35.12 25.59 -38.79
CA GLY A 498 35.47 26.77 -37.99
C GLY A 498 35.36 26.60 -36.48
N ASP A 499 34.17 26.28 -35.96
CA ASP A 499 33.97 26.12 -34.51
C ASP A 499 33.49 24.69 -34.20
N PRO A 500 34.09 24.00 -33.22
CA PRO A 500 33.51 22.77 -32.72
C PRO A 500 32.15 23.13 -32.10
N PRO A 501 31.02 22.58 -32.58
CA PRO A 501 29.77 22.72 -31.86
C PRO A 501 29.98 22.13 -30.46
N PRO A 502 29.42 22.75 -29.41
CA PRO A 502 29.40 22.11 -28.09
C PRO A 502 28.83 20.70 -28.29
N THR A 503 29.47 19.69 -27.72
CA THR A 503 28.91 18.34 -27.76
C THR A 503 27.50 18.41 -27.18
N TRP A 504 26.58 17.65 -27.75
CA TRP A 504 25.19 17.58 -27.30
C TRP A 504 25.09 17.46 -25.77
N ASP A 505 25.99 16.67 -25.17
CA ASP A 505 26.10 16.51 -23.72
C ASP A 505 26.45 17.81 -22.96
N SER A 506 27.31 18.66 -23.53
CA SER A 506 27.66 19.97 -22.94
C SER A 506 26.52 20.98 -23.04
N LEU A 507 25.72 20.93 -24.12
CA LEU A 507 24.52 21.74 -24.30
C LEU A 507 23.40 21.28 -23.35
N GLN A 508 23.19 19.97 -23.23
CA GLN A 508 22.25 19.40 -22.28
C GLN A 508 22.63 19.72 -20.83
N GLU A 509 23.92 19.68 -20.47
CA GLU A 509 24.35 20.03 -19.13
C GLU A 509 24.16 21.52 -18.83
N VAL A 510 24.49 22.43 -19.77
CA VAL A 510 24.22 23.88 -19.61
C VAL A 510 22.72 24.14 -19.49
N ILE A 511 21.90 23.55 -20.34
CA ILE A 511 20.43 23.69 -20.30
C ILE A 511 19.86 23.10 -19.00
N ARG A 512 20.36 21.96 -18.54
CA ARG A 512 19.96 21.35 -17.27
C ARG A 512 20.35 22.23 -16.08
N GLN A 513 21.53 22.85 -16.12
CA GLN A 513 21.96 23.79 -15.08
C GLN A 513 21.12 25.06 -15.05
N GLU A 514 20.82 25.63 -16.21
CA GLU A 514 19.99 26.83 -16.33
C GLU A 514 18.50 26.55 -16.02
N PHE A 515 18.00 25.36 -16.36
CA PHE A 515 16.65 24.92 -16.06
C PHE A 515 16.43 24.65 -14.57
N LEU A 516 17.42 24.11 -13.85
CA LEU A 516 17.37 23.93 -12.39
C LEU A 516 17.34 25.28 -11.64
N ILE A 517 18.06 26.28 -12.15
CA ILE A 517 18.02 27.67 -11.64
C ILE A 517 16.65 28.31 -11.93
N THR A 518 16.02 27.98 -13.05
CA THR A 518 14.70 28.50 -13.43
C THR A 518 13.55 27.76 -12.71
N GLN A 519 13.72 26.49 -12.34
CA GLN A 519 12.72 25.75 -11.56
C GLN A 519 12.69 26.15 -10.07
N SER A 520 13.74 26.79 -9.52
CA SER A 520 13.63 27.43 -8.20
C SER A 520 12.65 28.61 -8.22
N LEU A 521 12.43 29.24 -9.40
CA LEU A 521 11.45 30.32 -9.60
C LEU A 521 10.00 29.82 -9.78
N ALA A 522 9.80 28.57 -10.19
CA ALA A 522 8.47 28.07 -10.57
C ALA A 522 7.68 27.40 -9.43
N ARG A 523 8.30 27.09 -8.28
CA ARG A 523 7.58 26.43 -7.17
C ARG A 523 6.85 27.38 -6.23
N HIS A 524 7.09 28.69 -6.24
CA HIS A 524 6.62 29.61 -5.18
C HIS A 524 6.04 30.95 -5.70
N MET A 525 5.31 30.96 -6.83
CA MET A 525 4.40 32.08 -7.08
C MET A 525 3.03 31.74 -6.50
N PRO A 526 2.46 32.56 -5.59
CA PRO A 526 1.05 32.46 -5.26
C PRO A 526 0.24 32.80 -6.50
N ASP A 527 -0.76 31.97 -6.74
CA ASP A 527 -1.76 32.12 -7.78
C ASP A 527 -2.63 33.35 -7.43
N GLU A 528 -2.31 34.50 -8.00
CA GLU A 528 -3.26 35.61 -8.11
C GLU A 528 -3.25 36.11 -9.55
N THR A 529 -4.04 35.41 -10.38
CA THR A 529 -5.10 35.96 -11.26
C THR A 529 -5.33 35.05 -12.47
N VAL A 530 -5.77 33.81 -12.22
CA VAL A 530 -6.61 33.09 -13.18
C VAL A 530 -7.74 32.45 -12.38
N GLY A 531 -8.98 32.81 -12.71
CA GLY A 531 -10.18 32.28 -12.04
C GLY A 531 -10.29 30.76 -12.16
N PRO A 532 -11.19 30.14 -11.38
CA PRO A 532 -11.33 28.70 -11.35
C PRO A 532 -11.97 28.24 -12.65
N ASP A 533 -11.18 27.67 -13.56
CA ASP A 533 -11.70 26.73 -14.54
C ASP A 533 -10.69 25.61 -14.79
N THR A 534 -10.86 24.59 -13.94
CA THR A 534 -10.68 23.17 -14.19
C THR A 534 -9.77 22.75 -15.37
N ASP A 535 -8.59 22.24 -15.01
CA ASP A 535 -7.95 21.13 -15.72
C ASP A 535 -8.80 19.86 -15.54
N GLY A 536 -9.98 19.87 -16.16
CA GLY A 536 -10.69 18.65 -16.53
C GLY A 536 -10.15 18.20 -17.87
N ALA A 537 -9.70 16.96 -17.96
CA ALA A 537 -9.22 16.35 -19.20
C ALA A 537 -10.19 16.62 -20.36
N ARG A 538 -9.86 17.59 -21.23
CA ARG A 538 -10.72 17.95 -22.37
C ARG A 538 -10.92 16.73 -23.24
N SER A 539 -12.16 16.48 -23.60
CA SER A 539 -12.52 15.33 -24.44
C SER A 539 -11.78 15.41 -25.78
N PRO A 540 -11.44 14.28 -26.42
CA PRO A 540 -10.81 14.27 -27.74
C PRO A 540 -11.57 15.11 -28.78
N ALA A 541 -12.89 15.22 -28.64
CA ALA A 541 -13.76 16.01 -29.50
C ALA A 541 -13.57 17.54 -29.34
N GLU A 542 -13.20 18.02 -28.15
CA GLU A 542 -12.90 19.42 -27.90
C GLU A 542 -11.50 19.80 -28.37
N ARG A 543 -10.54 18.88 -28.24
CA ARG A 543 -9.19 19.06 -28.81
C ARG A 543 -9.23 19.15 -30.34
N LEU A 544 -10.07 18.31 -30.98
CA LEU A 544 -10.27 18.36 -32.43
C LEU A 544 -10.92 19.68 -32.89
N ARG A 545 -11.89 20.22 -32.13
CA ARG A 545 -12.49 21.53 -32.43
C ARG A 545 -11.50 22.68 -32.34
N GLY A 546 -10.63 22.69 -31.32
CA GLY A 546 -9.57 23.69 -31.21
C GLY A 546 -8.56 23.65 -32.36
N LEU A 547 -8.18 22.45 -32.81
CA LEU A 547 -7.28 22.28 -33.95
C LEU A 547 -7.94 22.67 -35.28
N GLN A 548 -9.24 22.50 -35.41
CA GLN A 548 -10.00 22.94 -36.59
C GLN A 548 -10.02 24.46 -36.70
N ALA A 549 -10.21 25.17 -35.57
CA ALA A 549 -10.16 26.63 -35.51
C ALA A 549 -8.77 27.18 -35.91
N LEU A 550 -7.69 26.54 -35.44
CA LEU A 550 -6.32 26.93 -35.82
C LEU A 550 -6.03 26.73 -37.32
N ARG A 551 -6.70 25.77 -37.98
CA ARG A 551 -6.64 25.62 -39.45
C ARG A 551 -7.42 26.72 -40.15
N GLU A 552 -8.60 27.08 -39.65
CA GLU A 552 -9.42 28.17 -40.20
C GLU A 552 -8.71 29.53 -40.10
N GLU A 553 -7.86 29.69 -39.08
CA GLU A 553 -6.96 30.84 -38.90
C GLU A 553 -5.67 30.74 -39.73
N GLY A 554 -5.47 29.67 -40.51
CA GLY A 554 -4.30 29.47 -41.37
C GLY A 554 -2.99 29.17 -40.62
N LEU A 555 -3.06 28.92 -39.31
CA LEU A 555 -1.90 28.67 -38.45
C LEU A 555 -1.34 27.25 -38.57
N ILE A 556 -2.15 26.32 -39.08
CA ILE A 556 -1.72 24.96 -39.42
C ILE A 556 -2.29 24.53 -40.78
N SER A 557 -1.50 23.75 -41.51
CA SER A 557 -1.88 23.18 -42.80
C SER A 557 -2.89 22.03 -42.65
N ALA A 558 -3.59 21.71 -43.74
CA ALA A 558 -4.53 20.60 -43.77
C ALA A 558 -3.85 19.24 -43.50
N ASP A 559 -2.58 19.08 -43.89
CA ASP A 559 -1.80 17.86 -43.69
C ASP A 559 -1.34 17.71 -42.22
N GLU A 560 -0.99 18.81 -41.56
CA GLU A 560 -0.68 18.82 -40.13
C GLU A 560 -1.91 18.48 -39.28
N LEU A 561 -3.08 19.04 -39.62
CA LEU A 561 -4.34 18.68 -38.96
C LEU A 561 -4.66 17.19 -39.13
N LYS A 562 -4.42 16.63 -40.32
CA LYS A 562 -4.65 15.21 -40.61
C LYS A 562 -3.73 14.30 -39.79
N ALA A 563 -2.45 14.66 -39.65
CA ALA A 563 -1.47 13.91 -38.87
C ALA A 563 -1.80 13.93 -37.36
N VAL A 564 -2.22 15.08 -36.82
CA VAL A 564 -2.58 15.20 -35.40
C VAL A 564 -3.89 14.46 -35.12
N ARG A 565 -4.87 14.50 -36.03
CA ARG A 565 -6.12 13.75 -35.90
C ARG A 565 -5.89 12.24 -35.87
N ALA A 566 -4.98 11.73 -36.70
CA ALA A 566 -4.62 10.31 -36.68
C ALA A 566 -3.98 9.88 -35.34
N ARG A 567 -3.17 10.75 -34.72
CA ARG A 567 -2.59 10.50 -33.39
C ARG A 567 -3.60 10.53 -32.25
N ILE A 568 -4.56 11.46 -32.28
CA ILE A 568 -5.62 11.54 -31.26
C ILE A 568 -6.54 10.31 -31.35
N ILE A 569 -6.84 9.85 -32.56
CA ILE A 569 -7.64 8.62 -32.77
C ILE A 569 -6.88 7.37 -32.32
N ALA A 570 -5.55 7.31 -32.49
CA ALA A 570 -4.75 6.18 -32.02
C ALA A 570 -4.51 6.15 -30.50
N GLN A 571 -4.84 7.23 -29.79
CA GLN A 571 -4.77 7.34 -28.34
C GLN A 571 -6.13 7.09 -27.65
N LEU A 572 -7.19 6.94 -28.46
CA LEU A 572 -8.49 6.39 -28.06
C LEU A 572 -8.52 4.90 -28.36
#